data_AF-A0A0C2VR35-F1
#
_entry.id   AF-A0A0C2VR35-F1
#
_cell.length_a   1.000
_cell.length_b   1.000
_cell.length_c   1.000
_cell.angle_alpha   90.00
_cell.angle_beta   90.00
_cell.angle_gamma   90.00
#
_symmetry.space_group_name_H-M   'P 1'
#
loop_
_entity.id
_entity.type
_entity.pdbx_description
1 polymer ?
#
loop_
_entity_poly.entity_id
_entity_poly.type
_entity_poly.pdbx_seq_one_letter_code
_entity_poly.pdbx_strand_id
1 'polypeptide(L)' 'MIDCGIVHRKLYTTRHTFIVTMLKKSNLSVIEIAQIVGHTTTQMIIKHYAKYIKDEHLRIDRNIKLF' A
#
# COMPACT_ATOMS: atom_id res chain seq x y z
N MET A 1 20.68 -12.40 -18.34
CA MET A 1 19.34 -12.14 -17.77
C MET A 1 18.32 -12.38 -18.88
N ILE A 2 17.34 -13.25 -18.65
CA ILE A 2 16.25 -13.54 -19.61
C ILE A 2 15.45 -12.26 -19.81
N ASP A 3 15.15 -11.90 -21.06
CA ASP A 3 14.38 -10.70 -21.37
C ASP A 3 12.88 -10.99 -21.16
N CYS A 4 12.31 -10.43 -20.09
CA CYS A 4 10.90 -10.61 -19.75
C CYS A 4 9.96 -9.66 -20.52
N GLY A 5 10.45 -8.90 -21.51
CA GLY A 5 9.61 -7.98 -22.30
C GLY A 5 9.10 -6.76 -21.52
N ILE A 6 9.71 -6.43 -20.38
CA ILE A 6 9.28 -5.30 -19.53
C ILE A 6 9.95 -4.01 -20.00
N VAL A 7 9.14 -3.04 -20.44
CA VAL A 7 9.57 -1.74 -20.98
C VAL A 7 10.31 -0.88 -19.94
N HIS A 8 9.96 -1.02 -18.65
CA HIS A 8 10.57 -0.26 -17.56
C HIS A 8 11.37 -1.17 -16.62
N ARG A 9 12.70 -1.03 -16.66
CA ARG A 9 13.66 -1.85 -15.89
C ARG A 9 14.34 -1.12 -14.73
N LYS A 10 13.86 0.07 -14.35
CA LYS A 10 14.43 0.78 -13.20
C LYS A 10 14.09 0.00 -11.92
N LEU A 11 15.08 -0.26 -11.06
CA LEU A 11 14.88 -0.93 -9.76
C LEU A 11 13.76 -0.28 -8.93
N TYR A 12 13.62 1.04 -9.06
CA TYR A 12 12.55 1.82 -8.44
C TYR A 12 11.13 1.35 -8.82
N THR A 13 10.94 0.87 -10.05
CA THR A 13 9.66 0.33 -10.52
C THR A 13 9.28 -0.93 -9.75
N THR A 14 10.24 -1.80 -9.41
CA THR A 14 9.99 -2.98 -8.58
C THR A 14 9.50 -2.59 -7.18
N ARG A 15 10.08 -1.55 -6.57
CA ARG A 15 9.63 -1.01 -5.27
C ARG A 15 8.16 -0.57 -5.31
N HIS A 16 7.76 0.13 -6.38
CA HIS A 16 6.36 0.51 -6.59
C HIS A 16 5.44 -0.70 -6.72
N THR A 17 5.83 -1.67 -7.56
CA THR A 17 5.05 -2.90 -7.77
C THR A 17 4.90 -3.66 -6.46
N PHE A 18 5.96 -3.74 -5.65
CA PHE A 18 5.92 -4.34 -4.32
C PHE A 18 4.90 -3.63 -3.42
N ILE A 19 4.99 -2.30 -3.26
CA ILE A 19 4.07 -1.52 -2.40
C ILE A 19 2.62 -1.75 -2.83
N VAL A 20 2.31 -1.60 -4.11
CA VAL A 20 0.94 -1.78 -4.63
C VAL A 20 0.44 -3.21 -4.41
N THR A 21 1.31 -4.20 -4.61
CA THR A 21 0.94 -5.61 -4.42
C THR A 21 0.63 -5.90 -2.96
N MET A 22 1.45 -5.40 -2.03
CA MET A 22 1.22 -5.58 -0.60
C MET A 22 -0.08 -4.91 -0.16
N LEU A 23 -0.31 -3.64 -0.51
CA LEU A 23 -1.54 -2.92 -0.17
C LEU A 23 -2.82 -3.63 -0.64
N LYS A 24 -2.76 -4.32 -1.78
CA LYS A 24 -3.92 -5.04 -2.35
C LYS A 24 -4.10 -6.45 -1.80
N LYS A 25 -3.01 -7.15 -1.51
CA LYS A 25 -3.01 -8.62 -1.36
C LYS A 25 -2.53 -9.11 0.00
N SER A 26 -1.72 -8.35 0.72
CA SER A 26 -1.26 -8.76 2.05
C SER A 26 -2.23 -8.33 3.14
N ASN A 27 -1.95 -8.77 4.37
CA ASN A 27 -2.62 -8.35 5.59
C ASN A 27 -1.75 -7.36 6.38
N LEU A 28 -0.72 -6.79 5.74
CA LEU A 28 0.17 -5.82 6.38
C LEU A 28 -0.50 -4.45 6.41
N SER A 29 -0.34 -3.76 7.52
CA SER A 29 -0.72 -2.36 7.67
C SER A 29 0.15 -1.45 6.79
N VAL A 30 -0.34 -0.24 6.53
CA VAL A 30 0.42 0.81 5.83
C VAL A 30 1.75 1.13 6.54
N ILE A 31 1.78 1.02 7.87
CA ILE A 31 2.97 1.28 8.70
C ILE A 31 4.04 0.21 8.44
N GLU A 32 3.66 -1.07 8.48
CA GLU A 32 4.59 -2.18 8.23
C GLU A 32 5.15 -2.12 6.81
N ILE A 33 4.32 -1.82 5.82
CA ILE A 33 4.77 -1.67 4.43
C ILE A 33 5.76 -0.50 4.31
N ALA A 34 5.51 0.63 5.00
CA ALA A 34 6.42 1.78 5.00
C ALA A 34 7.80 1.43 5.59
N GLN A 35 7.83 0.65 6.68
CA GLN A 35 9.06 0.19 7.30
C GLN A 35 9.86 -0.74 6.37
N ILE A 36 9.20 -1.71 5.71
CA ILE A 36 9.85 -2.66 4.80
C ILE A 36 10.54 -1.93 3.63
N VAL A 37 9.91 -0.90 3.09
CA VAL A 37 10.47 -0.16 1.94
C VAL A 37 11.39 1.00 2.32
N GLY A 38 11.66 1.16 3.62
CA GLY A 38 12.55 2.20 4.15
C GLY A 38 11.98 3.62 4.03
N HIS A 39 10.66 3.80 4.06
CA HIS A 39 10.07 5.13 4.11
C HIS A 39 10.17 5.70 5.53
N THR A 40 10.60 6.97 5.62
CA THR A 40 10.66 7.71 6.88
C THR A 40 9.28 8.06 7.43
N THR A 41 8.28 8.21 6.55
CA THR A 41 6.91 8.53 6.93
C THR A 41 5.89 7.72 6.14
N THR A 42 4.79 7.36 6.80
CA THR A 42 3.64 6.69 6.16
C THR A 42 2.93 7.57 5.14
N GLN A 43 3.03 8.90 5.28
CA GLN A 43 2.51 9.87 4.31
C GLN A 43 3.02 9.63 2.89
N MET A 44 4.25 9.12 2.74
CA MET A 44 4.80 8.78 1.43
C MET A 44 4.03 7.64 0.78
N ILE A 45 3.47 6.70 1.56
CA ILE A 45 2.58 5.67 1.03
C ILE A 45 1.20 6.25 0.75
N ILE A 46 0.59 6.95 1.71
CA ILE A 46 -0.74 7.53 1.56
C ILE A 46 -0.82 8.43 0.31
N LYS A 47 0.15 9.34 0.15
CA LYS A 47 0.19 10.30 -0.97
C LYS A 47 0.23 9.62 -2.35
N HIS A 48 0.93 8.50 -2.48
CA HIS A 48 1.18 7.88 -3.78
C HIS A 48 0.33 6.64 -4.08
N TYR A 49 -0.19 5.97 -3.05
CA TYR A 49 -0.84 4.66 -3.18
C TYR A 49 -2.14 4.51 -2.40
N ALA A 50 -2.70 5.57 -1.81
CA ALA A 50 -3.95 5.47 -1.04
C ALA A 50 -5.08 4.74 -1.79
N LYS A 51 -5.19 4.94 -3.11
CA LYS A 51 -6.18 4.27 -3.97
C LYS A 51 -6.09 2.74 -4.02
N TYR A 52 -5.01 2.16 -3.51
CA TYR A 52 -4.78 0.71 -3.46
C TYR A 52 -4.90 0.12 -2.06
N ILE A 53 -5.06 0.97 -1.03
CA ILE A 53 -5.38 0.50 0.31
C ILE A 53 -6.72 -0.21 0.21
N LYS A 54 -6.73 -1.49 0.58
CA LYS A 54 -7.96 -2.30 0.66
C LYS A 54 -9.02 -1.49 1.40
N ASP A 55 -10.24 -1.51 0.88
CA ASP A 55 -11.38 -0.75 1.40
C ASP A 55 -11.52 -0.97 2.91
N GLU A 56 -10.89 -0.08 3.70
CA GLU A 56 -11.22 0.12 5.10
C GLU A 56 -12.52 0.91 5.09
N HIS A 57 -13.59 0.28 4.62
CA HIS A 57 -14.93 0.71 4.94
C HIS A 57 -14.95 0.80 6.46
N LEU A 58 -14.94 2.03 6.95
CA LEU A 58 -15.06 2.41 8.34
C LEU A 58 -16.22 1.58 8.91
N ARG A 59 -15.88 0.55 9.69
CA ARG A 59 -16.86 -0.26 10.44
C ARG A 59 -17.33 0.60 11.60
N ILE A 60 -18.04 1.69 11.29
CA ILE A 60 -18.67 2.55 12.28
C ILE A 60 -19.83 1.73 12.84
N ASP A 61 -19.78 1.47 14.14
CA ASP A 61 -20.95 0.97 14.84
C ASP A 61 -22.03 2.04 14.76
N ARG A 62 -23.09 1.76 13.98
CA ARG A 62 -24.21 2.67 13.80
C ARG A 62 -25.19 2.64 14.99
N ASN A 63 -24.96 1.77 15.98
CA ASN A 63 -25.74 1.73 17.22
C ASN A 63 -25.25 2.77 18.23
N ILE A 64 -25.20 4.04 17.81
CA ILE A 64 -25.04 5.13 18.77
C ILE A 64 -26.38 5.27 19.49
N LYS A 65 -26.42 4.82 20.75
CA LYS A 65 -27.52 5.17 21.66
C LYS A 65 -27.36 6.62 22.06
N LEU A 66 -28.08 7.50 21.36
CA LEU A 66 -28.43 8.80 21.93
C LEU A 66 -29.55 8.54 22.94
N PHE A 67 -29.38 9.16 24.11
CA PHE A 67 -30.12 8.97 25.36
C PHE A 67 -31.63 8.74 25.20
#